data_AF-A0A1H3T1X5-F1
#
_entry.id   AF-A0A1H3T1X5-F1
#
_cell.length_a   1.000
_cell.length_b   1.000
_cell.length_c   1.000
_cell.angle_alpha   90.00
_cell.angle_beta   90.00
_cell.angle_gamma   90.00
#
_symmetry.space_group_name_H-M   'P 1'
#
loop_
_entity.id
_entity.type
_entity.pdbx_description
1 polymer ?
#
loop_
_entity_poly.entity_id
_entity_poly.type
_entity_poly.pdbx_seq_one_letter_code
_entity_poly.pdbx_strand_id
1 'polypeptide(L)'
;MSAPVPGPFRPGPPPSRPAPPPNWPPAAGVHADAEGGSTGHPAVDAAIQAMDNAVDLPPRDQIAQYEAAHQTLQETLATIDQA
;
A
#
# COMPACT_ATOMS: atom_id res chain seq x y z
N MET A 1 -6.16 -17.18 44.65
CA MET A 1 -7.45 -17.01 43.97
C MET A 1 -7.19 -16.44 42.58
N SER A 2 -7.70 -17.10 41.54
CA SER A 2 -7.37 -16.96 40.11
C SER A 2 -7.71 -15.60 39.48
N ALA A 3 -6.88 -15.14 38.54
CA ALA A 3 -7.17 -14.04 37.62
C ALA A 3 -8.06 -14.53 36.45
N PRO A 4 -8.95 -13.68 35.88
CA PRO A 4 -9.80 -14.07 34.76
C PRO A 4 -9.01 -14.14 33.45
N VAL A 5 -9.20 -15.25 32.72
CA VAL A 5 -8.73 -15.44 31.33
C VAL A 5 -9.53 -14.52 30.40
N PRO A 6 -8.88 -13.68 29.56
CA PRO A 6 -9.56 -12.97 28.48
C PRO A 6 -10.04 -13.97 27.41
N GLY A 7 -11.34 -13.96 27.11
CA GLY A 7 -11.91 -14.82 26.05
C GLY A 7 -11.45 -14.41 24.64
N PRO A 8 -11.61 -15.31 23.65
CA PRO A 8 -11.22 -15.02 22.27
C PRO A 8 -12.14 -13.97 21.64
N PHE A 9 -11.57 -12.83 21.24
CA PHE A 9 -12.24 -11.84 20.38
C PHE A 9 -12.57 -12.51 19.05
N ARG A 10 -13.86 -12.65 18.74
CA ARG A 10 -14.34 -13.04 17.41
C ARG A 10 -14.79 -11.77 16.68
N PRO A 11 -14.08 -11.31 15.65
CA PRO A 11 -14.56 -10.25 14.78
C PRO A 11 -15.88 -10.69 14.13
N GLY A 12 -16.90 -9.81 14.15
CA GLY A 12 -18.16 -10.06 13.45
C GLY A 12 -17.96 -10.11 11.93
N PRO A 13 -18.92 -10.68 11.18
CA PRO A 13 -18.87 -10.68 9.72
C PRO A 13 -18.82 -9.25 9.18
N PRO A 14 -18.01 -8.96 8.14
CA PRO A 14 -17.91 -7.62 7.58
C PRO A 14 -19.25 -7.21 6.96
N PRO A 15 -19.62 -5.92 7.01
CA PRO A 15 -20.81 -5.44 6.32
C PRO A 15 -20.67 -5.70 4.81
N SER A 16 -21.77 -6.10 4.17
CA SER A 16 -21.85 -6.32 2.73
C SER A 16 -21.43 -5.04 1.98
N ARG A 17 -20.34 -5.10 1.23
CA ARG A 17 -19.90 -3.98 0.39
C ARG A 17 -20.97 -3.69 -0.68
N PRO A 18 -21.29 -2.41 -0.97
CA PRO A 18 -22.15 -2.05 -2.10
C PRO A 18 -21.58 -2.61 -3.41
N ALA A 19 -22.46 -3.07 -4.29
CA ALA A 19 -22.06 -3.51 -5.62
C ALA A 19 -21.44 -2.34 -6.41
N PRO A 20 -20.36 -2.56 -7.19
CA PRO A 20 -19.77 -1.52 -8.03
C PRO A 20 -20.77 -1.09 -9.12
N PRO A 21 -20.74 0.19 -9.54
CA PRO A 21 -21.62 0.69 -10.59
C PRO A 21 -21.37 -0.04 -11.92
N PRO A 22 -22.39 -0.17 -12.77
CA PRO A 22 -22.35 -0.98 -14.01
C PRO A 22 -21.32 -0.53 -15.05
N ASN A 23 -20.67 0.62 -14.85
CA ASN A 23 -19.66 1.18 -15.74
C ASN A 23 -18.23 1.14 -15.17
N TRP A 24 -18.02 0.39 -14.09
CA TRP A 24 -16.67 0.06 -13.62
C TRP A 24 -16.00 -0.84 -14.67
N PRO A 25 -14.80 -0.49 -15.19
CA PRO A 25 -14.11 -1.40 -16.08
C PRO A 25 -13.92 -2.74 -15.36
N PRO A 26 -14.12 -3.89 -16.03
CA PRO A 26 -13.86 -5.16 -15.39
C PRO A 26 -12.44 -5.10 -14.84
N ALA A 27 -12.23 -5.64 -13.62
CA ALA A 27 -10.90 -5.95 -13.14
C ALA A 27 -10.32 -7.05 -14.04
N ALA A 28 -10.00 -6.68 -15.28
CA ALA A 28 -9.08 -7.39 -16.13
C ALA A 28 -7.84 -7.54 -15.27
N GLY A 29 -7.46 -8.79 -15.02
CA GLY A 29 -6.34 -9.13 -14.18
C GLY A 29 -5.21 -8.18 -14.49
N VAL A 30 -4.85 -7.37 -13.49
CA VAL A 30 -3.52 -6.79 -13.39
C VAL A 30 -2.59 -7.98 -13.20
N HIS A 31 -2.34 -8.68 -14.31
CA HIS A 31 -1.00 -9.14 -14.58
C HIS A 31 -0.17 -7.89 -14.36
N ALA A 32 0.55 -7.87 -13.26
CA ALA A 32 1.52 -6.85 -13.00
C ALA A 32 2.42 -6.83 -14.24
N ASP A 33 2.26 -5.82 -15.09
CA ASP A 33 3.37 -5.22 -15.79
C ASP A 33 4.27 -4.64 -14.68
N ALA A 34 4.93 -5.51 -13.92
CA ALA A 34 5.96 -5.20 -12.94
C ALA A 34 7.26 -4.83 -13.65
N GLU A 35 7.14 -4.18 -14.81
CA GLU A 35 8.21 -3.61 -15.59
C GLU A 35 7.82 -2.14 -15.86
N GLY A 36 7.92 -1.31 -14.82
CA GLY A 36 8.00 0.14 -14.97
C GLY A 36 6.74 0.87 -15.47
N GLY A 37 5.54 0.49 -15.03
CA GLY A 37 4.35 1.32 -15.27
C GLY A 37 4.39 2.62 -14.46
N SER A 38 4.44 3.78 -15.12
CA SER A 38 4.36 5.10 -14.45
C SER A 38 2.98 5.32 -13.84
N THR A 39 2.97 5.74 -12.58
CA THR A 39 1.79 6.10 -11.79
C THR A 39 1.24 7.48 -12.14
N GLY A 40 1.91 8.24 -13.01
CA GLY A 40 1.61 9.64 -13.29
C GLY A 40 2.10 10.60 -12.20
N HIS A 41 2.69 10.08 -11.12
CA HIS A 41 3.28 10.85 -10.03
C HIS A 41 4.80 10.63 -10.01
N PRO A 42 5.62 11.58 -10.50
CA PRO A 42 7.05 11.36 -10.69
C PRO A 42 7.80 11.03 -9.39
N ALA A 43 7.34 11.57 -8.25
CA ALA A 43 7.91 11.24 -6.94
C ALA A 43 7.61 9.80 -6.52
N VAL A 44 6.40 9.31 -6.79
CA VAL A 44 6.00 7.93 -6.48
C VAL A 44 6.72 6.94 -7.40
N ASP A 45 6.84 7.27 -8.69
CA ASP A 45 7.59 6.44 -9.65
C ASP A 45 9.06 6.29 -9.24
N ALA A 46 9.70 7.39 -8.80
CA ALA A 46 11.06 7.35 -8.29
C ALA A 46 11.19 6.53 -7.00
N ALA A 47 10.22 6.61 -6.09
CA ALA A 47 10.19 5.80 -4.87
C ALA A 47 10.06 4.31 -5.17
N ILE A 48 9.19 3.92 -6.11
CA ILE A 48 9.04 2.51 -6.54
C ILE A 48 10.35 1.99 -7.13
N GLN A 49 10.98 2.76 -8.02
CA GLN A 49 12.28 2.39 -8.59
C GLN A 49 13.37 2.27 -7.51
N ALA A 50 13.37 3.17 -6.52
CA ALA A 50 14.32 3.10 -5.40
C ALA A 50 14.11 1.83 -4.56
N MET A 51 12.86 1.42 -4.33
CA MET A 51 12.54 0.19 -3.61
C MET A 51 12.94 -1.06 -4.40
N ASP A 52 12.78 -1.06 -5.72
CA ASP A 52 13.26 -2.14 -6.60
C ASP A 52 14.78 -2.30 -6.50
N ASN A 53 15.53 -1.18 -6.53
CA ASN A 53 16.98 -1.21 -6.30
C ASN A 53 17.38 -1.63 -4.87
N ALA A 54 16.48 -1.46 -3.90
CA ALA A 54 16.76 -1.70 -2.49
C ALA A 54 16.68 -3.18 -2.10
N VAL A 55 16.06 -4.05 -2.90
CA VAL A 55 15.81 -5.46 -2.53
C VAL A 55 17.09 -6.26 -2.29
N ASP A 56 18.19 -5.87 -2.95
CA ASP A 56 19.51 -6.48 -2.80
C ASP A 56 20.36 -5.86 -1.67
N LEU A 57 19.88 -4.80 -1.03
CA LEU A 57 20.60 -4.14 0.07
C LEU A 57 20.54 -4.94 1.37
N PRO A 58 21.49 -4.72 2.30
CA PRO A 58 21.38 -5.25 3.66
C PRO A 58 20.08 -4.77 4.34
N PRO A 59 19.44 -5.60 5.20
CA PRO A 59 18.17 -5.25 5.84
C PRO A 59 18.18 -3.91 6.59
N ARG A 60 19.34 -3.49 7.11
CA ARG A 60 19.50 -2.20 7.78
C ARG A 60 19.32 -1.02 6.83
N ASP A 61 19.80 -1.15 5.60
CA ASP A 61 19.71 -0.11 4.56
C ASP A 61 18.35 -0.16 3.83
N GLN A 62 17.72 -1.33 3.76
CA GLN A 62 16.35 -1.46 3.28
C GLN A 62 15.38 -0.59 4.10
N ILE A 63 15.52 -0.56 5.43
CA ILE A 63 14.64 0.24 6.31
C ILE A 63 14.65 1.71 5.89
N ALA A 64 15.83 2.29 5.66
CA ALA A 64 15.95 3.68 5.23
C ALA A 64 15.22 3.95 3.89
N GLN A 65 15.26 2.98 2.97
CA GLN A 65 14.55 3.09 1.68
C GLN A 65 13.03 2.98 1.84
N TYR A 66 12.55 2.07 2.70
CA TYR A 66 11.12 1.96 3.02
C TYR A 66 10.58 3.22 3.71
N GLU A 67 11.34 3.79 4.65
CA GLU A 67 10.95 5.03 5.34
C GLU A 67 10.88 6.22 4.38
N ALA A 68 11.87 6.35 3.49
CA ALA A 68 11.87 7.39 2.46
C ALA A 68 10.68 7.25 1.51
N ALA A 69 10.41 6.04 1.01
CA ALA A 69 9.27 5.77 0.15
C ALA A 69 7.95 6.08 0.84
N HIS A 70 7.81 5.70 2.12
CA HIS A 70 6.61 6.01 2.91
C HIS A 70 6.39 7.51 3.08
N GLN A 71 7.45 8.28 3.34
CA GLN A 71 7.35 9.74 3.42
C GLN A 71 6.89 10.35 2.08
N THR A 72 7.47 9.92 0.96
CA THR A 72 7.05 10.39 -0.37
C THR A 72 5.59 10.09 -0.68
N LEU A 73 5.10 8.90 -0.31
CA LEU A 73 3.70 8.54 -0.48
C LEU A 73 2.78 9.43 0.36
N GLN A 74 3.16 9.74 1.61
CA GLN A 74 2.41 10.65 2.47
C GLN A 74 2.34 12.07 1.90
N GLU A 75 3.47 12.61 1.42
CA GLU A 75 3.52 13.93 0.80
C GLU A 75 2.67 14.01 -0.47
N THR A 76 2.69 12.95 -1.29
CA THR A 76 1.87 12.87 -2.50
C THR A 76 0.39 12.85 -2.15
N LEU A 77 -0.01 12.06 -1.16
CA LEU A 77 -1.41 12.01 -0.69
C LEU A 77 -1.86 13.36 -0.13
N ALA A 78 -1.02 14.02 0.66
CA ALA A 78 -1.32 15.35 1.19
C ALA A 78 -1.50 16.38 0.06
N THR A 79 -0.67 16.32 -0.97
CA THR A 79 -0.77 17.21 -2.14
C THR A 79 -2.08 16.99 -2.91
N ILE A 80 -2.51 15.73 -3.04
CA ILE A 80 -3.79 15.39 -3.70
C ILE A 80 -4.99 15.86 -2.86
N ASP A 81 -4.93 15.71 -1.53
CA ASP A 81 -6.00 16.14 -0.62
C ASP A 81 -6.20 17.67 -0.61
N GLN A 82 -5.12 18.43 -0.86
CA GLN A 82 -5.13 19.89 -0.89
C GLN A 82 -5.54 20.51 -2.23
N ALA A 83 -5.65 19.72 -3.29
CA ALA A 83 -5.96 20.16 -4.66
C ALA A 83 -7.47 20.21 -4.94
#